data_AF-A0A1Y4SD33-F1
#
_entry.id   AF-A0A1Y4SD33-F1
#
_cell.length_a   1.000
_cell.length_b   1.000
_cell.length_c   1.000
_cell.angle_alpha   90.00
_cell.angle_beta   90.00
_cell.angle_gamma   90.00
#
_symmetry.space_group_name_H-M   'P 1'
#
loop_
_entity.id
_entity.type
_entity.pdbx_description
1 polymer ?
#
loop_
_entity_poly.entity_id
_entity_poly.type
_entity_poly.pdbx_seq_one_letter_code
_entity_poly.pdbx_strand_id
1 'polypeptide(L)'
;MLSPLTKEQRMKVEENMGLVGKVIQDCVHTLGAGSMFDYDDLFQIGCLGLCKAAQTDKPGHTVAFSTYAYRLIRNEIYTELERATRRGREVATDPAELPCTVLDDDTPEQREACSALLARLERAEAGAAGVTAKGFQAIRMLMDGYTNREIGEMFGVPANHVTAWVSRARKALGASE
;
A
#
# COMPACT_ATOMS: atom_id res chain seq x y z
N MET A 1 23.42 -7.14 9.41
CA MET A 1 23.04 -8.03 10.53
C MET A 1 22.85 -7.17 11.77
N LEU A 2 21.86 -7.48 12.61
CA LEU A 2 21.70 -6.84 13.91
C LEU A 2 22.90 -7.20 14.80
N SER A 3 23.53 -6.21 15.44
CA SER A 3 24.52 -6.47 16.48
C SER A 3 23.84 -7.13 17.70
N PRO A 4 24.55 -7.94 18.50
CA PRO A 4 23.99 -8.48 19.72
C PRO A 4 23.50 -7.37 20.67
N LEU A 5 22.28 -7.52 21.19
CA LEU A 5 21.71 -6.57 22.16
C LEU A 5 22.51 -6.57 23.46
N THR A 6 22.72 -5.38 24.04
CA THR A 6 23.23 -5.24 25.42
C THR A 6 22.22 -5.77 26.43
N LYS A 7 22.64 -5.99 27.67
CA LYS A 7 21.75 -6.48 28.74
C LYS A 7 20.56 -5.54 28.98
N GLU A 8 20.80 -4.23 29.00
CA GLU A 8 19.76 -3.21 29.16
C GLU A 8 18.78 -3.22 27.99
N GLN A 9 19.27 -3.35 26.76
CA GLN A 9 18.42 -3.43 25.58
C GLN A 9 17.55 -4.70 25.59
N ARG A 10 18.08 -5.84 26.04
CA ARG A 10 17.31 -7.09 26.18
C ARG A 10 16.18 -6.95 27.20
N MET A 11 16.49 -6.44 28.39
CA MET A 11 15.46 -6.20 29.41
C MET A 11 14.35 -5.29 28.88
N LYS A 12 14.73 -4.22 28.18
CA LYS A 12 13.80 -3.28 27.58
C LYS A 12 12.92 -3.92 26.50
N VAL A 13 13.46 -4.84 25.71
CA VAL A 13 12.68 -5.63 24.74
C VAL A 13 11.68 -6.53 25.48
N GLU A 14 12.15 -7.33 26.45
CA GLU A 14 11.33 -8.28 27.21
C GLU A 14 10.14 -7.58 27.90
N GLU A 15 10.37 -6.42 28.53
CA GLU A 15 9.32 -5.61 29.18
C GLU A 15 8.26 -5.07 28.19
N ASN A 16 8.60 -4.93 26.91
CA ASN A 16 7.74 -4.33 25.88
C ASN A 16 7.20 -5.34 24.86
N MET A 17 7.41 -6.65 25.06
CA MET A 17 6.94 -7.69 24.13
C MET A 17 5.43 -7.61 23.85
N GLY A 18 4.62 -7.25 24.85
CA GLY A 18 3.17 -7.10 24.69
C GLY A 18 2.77 -6.01 23.68
N LEU A 19 3.64 -5.01 23.44
CA LEU A 19 3.42 -3.98 22.43
C LEU A 19 3.37 -4.57 21.02
N VAL A 20 4.12 -5.65 20.75
CA VAL A 20 4.16 -6.29 19.43
C VAL A 20 2.78 -6.84 19.06
N GLY A 21 2.16 -7.59 19.97
CA GLY A 21 0.81 -8.11 19.77
C GLY A 21 -0.22 -7.01 19.54
N LYS A 22 -0.12 -5.91 20.32
CA LYS A 22 -0.98 -4.73 20.12
C LYS A 22 -0.79 -4.10 18.74
N VAL A 23 0.45 -3.91 18.29
CA VAL A 23 0.74 -3.33 16.96
C VAL A 23 0.16 -4.21 15.86
N ILE A 24 0.29 -5.53 15.96
CA ILE A 24 -0.29 -6.46 14.99
C ILE A 24 -1.81 -6.30 14.94
N GLN A 25 -2.47 -6.32 16.10
CA GLN A 25 -3.92 -6.14 16.20
C GLN A 25 -4.39 -4.79 15.62
N ASP A 26 -3.64 -3.71 15.91
CA ASP A 26 -3.97 -2.34 15.48
C ASP A 26 -3.72 -2.11 13.98
N CYS A 27 -2.79 -2.85 13.36
CA CYS A 27 -2.27 -2.50 12.03
C CYS A 27 -2.52 -3.57 10.95
N VAL A 28 -2.87 -4.80 11.33
CA VAL A 28 -3.05 -5.93 10.42
C VAL A 28 -4.50 -6.42 10.53
N HIS A 29 -5.38 -5.83 9.73
CA HIS A 29 -6.82 -6.12 9.77
C HIS A 29 -7.26 -7.17 8.74
N THR A 30 -6.39 -7.52 7.79
CA THR A 30 -6.72 -8.44 6.69
C THR A 30 -5.52 -9.32 6.39
N LEU A 31 -5.33 -10.36 7.20
CA LEU A 31 -4.61 -11.54 6.75
C LEU A 31 -5.59 -12.31 5.87
N GLY A 32 -5.63 -11.95 4.59
CA GLY A 32 -6.54 -12.57 3.63
C GLY A 32 -6.36 -14.09 3.60
N ALA A 33 -7.40 -14.82 3.18
CA ALA A 33 -7.27 -16.22 2.84
C ALA A 33 -6.15 -16.37 1.79
N GLY A 34 -5.04 -17.00 2.17
CA GLY A 34 -3.81 -17.07 1.35
C GLY A 34 -2.63 -16.20 1.82
N SER A 35 -2.72 -15.52 2.97
CA SER A 35 -1.54 -14.92 3.61
C SER A 35 -0.49 -16.01 3.88
N MET A 36 0.74 -15.79 3.41
CA MET A 36 1.87 -16.69 3.70
C MET A 36 2.36 -16.58 5.14
N PHE A 37 1.85 -15.62 5.91
CA PHE A 37 2.23 -15.39 7.30
C PHE A 37 1.08 -15.72 8.23
N ASP A 38 1.41 -16.46 9.29
CA ASP A 38 0.55 -16.62 10.45
C ASP A 38 0.83 -15.55 11.52
N TYR A 39 0.13 -15.63 12.65
CA TYR A 39 0.31 -14.68 13.75
C TYR A 39 1.72 -14.77 14.36
N ASP A 40 2.28 -15.98 14.48
CA ASP A 40 3.58 -16.20 15.11
C ASP A 40 4.70 -15.64 14.24
N ASP A 41 4.59 -15.76 12.92
CA ASP A 41 5.49 -15.12 11.96
C ASP A 41 5.48 -13.59 12.12
N LEU A 42 4.28 -12.99 12.15
CA LEU A 42 4.14 -11.54 12.33
C LEU A 42 4.67 -11.10 13.69
N PHE A 43 4.46 -11.91 14.73
CA PHE A 43 4.99 -11.65 16.05
C PHE A 43 6.51 -11.66 16.05
N GLN A 44 7.15 -12.63 15.40
CA GLN A 44 8.60 -12.69 15.26
C GLN A 44 9.15 -11.50 14.47
N ILE A 45 8.52 -11.14 13.34
CA ILE A 45 8.90 -9.97 12.53
C ILE A 45 8.76 -8.69 13.37
N GLY A 46 7.66 -8.54 14.11
CA GLY A 46 7.45 -7.43 15.02
C GLY A 46 8.50 -7.36 16.14
N CYS A 47 8.91 -8.51 16.67
CA CYS A 47 10.00 -8.61 17.65
C CYS A 47 11.34 -8.14 17.08
N LEU A 48 11.62 -8.36 15.78
CA LEU A 48 12.79 -7.78 15.11
C LEU A 48 12.72 -6.25 15.09
N GLY A 49 11.54 -5.69 14.80
CA GLY A 49 11.29 -4.25 14.88
C GLY A 49 11.49 -3.69 16.30
N LEU A 50 11.04 -4.41 17.32
CA LEU A 50 11.25 -4.05 18.73
C LEU A 50 12.73 -4.11 19.13
N CYS A 51 13.46 -5.15 18.71
CA CYS A 51 14.91 -5.24 18.89
C CYS A 51 15.64 -4.05 18.25
N LYS A 52 15.26 -3.67 17.01
CA LYS A 52 15.80 -2.50 16.32
C LYS A 52 15.53 -1.22 17.10
N ALA A 53 14.34 -1.07 17.68
CA ALA A 53 13.99 0.07 18.49
C ALA A 53 14.89 0.15 19.73
N ALA A 54 15.08 -0.95 20.45
CA ALA A 54 15.97 -0.97 21.61
C ALA A 54 17.44 -0.64 21.25
N GLN A 55 17.92 -1.05 20.06
CA GLN A 55 19.28 -0.73 19.60
C GLN A 55 19.50 0.72 19.25
N THR A 56 18.47 1.38 18.73
CA THR A 56 18.56 2.73 18.15
C THR A 56 18.00 3.81 19.05
N ASP A 57 17.38 3.42 20.17
CA ASP A 57 16.87 4.33 21.17
C ASP A 57 18.00 5.09 21.86
N LYS A 58 17.90 6.42 21.84
CA LYS A 58 18.91 7.32 22.42
C LYS A 58 18.39 7.94 23.71
N PRO A 59 19.24 8.06 24.74
CA PRO A 59 18.86 8.77 25.96
C PRO A 59 18.61 10.26 25.66
N GLY A 60 17.63 10.86 26.34
CA GLY A 60 17.32 12.29 26.23
C GLY A 60 16.13 12.66 25.34
N HIS A 61 15.42 11.69 24.77
CA HIS A 61 14.13 11.95 24.13
C HIS A 61 13.02 12.11 25.17
N THR A 62 12.14 13.09 24.95
CA THR A 62 10.97 13.38 25.82
C THR A 62 9.82 12.40 25.61
N VAL A 63 9.89 11.57 24.57
CA VAL A 63 8.82 10.66 24.16
C VAL A 63 9.08 9.28 24.75
N ALA A 64 8.01 8.62 25.22
CA ALA A 64 8.10 7.27 25.75
C ALA A 64 8.62 6.28 24.70
N PHE A 65 9.45 5.33 25.14
CA PHE A 65 10.02 4.30 24.28
C PHE A 65 8.95 3.53 23.49
N SER A 66 7.82 3.20 24.12
CA SER A 66 6.71 2.48 23.46
C SER A 66 6.17 3.22 22.23
N THR A 67 6.16 4.55 22.25
CA THR A 67 5.73 5.37 21.10
C THR A 67 6.73 5.26 19.95
N TYR A 68 8.02 5.26 20.26
CA TYR A 68 9.07 5.07 19.27
C TYR A 68 9.06 3.64 18.70
N ALA A 69 9.02 2.65 19.59
CA ALA A 69 9.00 1.23 19.26
C ALA A 69 7.80 0.85 18.39
N TYR A 70 6.61 1.39 18.68
CA TYR A 70 5.40 1.16 17.87
C TYR A 70 5.66 1.42 16.38
N ARG A 71 6.32 2.54 16.05
CA ARG A 71 6.63 2.89 14.66
C ARG A 71 7.57 1.88 14.01
N LEU A 72 8.59 1.43 14.73
CA LEU A 72 9.58 0.49 14.19
C LEU A 72 8.99 -0.92 14.03
N ILE A 73 8.19 -1.38 14.99
CA ILE A 73 7.45 -2.65 14.90
C ILE A 73 6.55 -2.65 13.66
N ARG A 74 5.73 -1.61 13.50
CA ARG A 74 4.82 -1.48 12.35
C ARG A 74 5.58 -1.44 11.02
N ASN A 75 6.66 -0.67 10.95
CA ASN A 75 7.46 -0.55 9.74
C ASN A 75 8.10 -1.89 9.35
N GLU A 76 8.58 -2.67 10.32
CA GLU A 76 9.17 -3.98 10.06
C GLU A 76 8.13 -4.95 9.48
N ILE A 77 6.95 -5.01 10.11
CA ILE A 77 5.82 -5.84 9.65
C ILE A 77 5.42 -5.46 8.22
N TYR A 78 5.20 -4.17 7.93
CA TYR A 78 4.82 -3.73 6.59
C TYR A 78 5.89 -3.99 5.54
N THR A 79 7.17 -3.82 5.89
CA THR A 79 8.28 -4.08 4.98
C THR A 79 8.30 -5.55 4.56
N GLU A 80 8.12 -6.48 5.49
CA GLU A 80 8.11 -7.91 5.17
C GLU A 80 6.86 -8.35 4.41
N LEU A 81 5.69 -7.82 4.77
CA LEU A 81 4.46 -8.04 4.01
C LEU A 81 4.62 -7.57 2.55
N GLU A 82 5.11 -6.35 2.33
CA GLU A 82 5.34 -5.82 0.98
C GLU A 82 6.37 -6.65 0.20
N ARG A 83 7.46 -7.08 0.86
CA ARG A 83 8.47 -7.97 0.26
C ARG A 83 7.88 -9.31 -0.15
N ALA A 84 7.03 -9.91 0.68
CA ALA A 84 6.38 -11.18 0.36
C ALA A 84 5.40 -11.02 -0.81
N THR A 85 4.57 -9.97 -0.81
CA THR A 85 3.68 -9.67 -1.94
C THR A 85 4.45 -9.44 -3.24
N ARG A 86 5.56 -8.70 -3.20
CA ARG A 86 6.40 -8.48 -4.38
C ARG A 86 7.04 -9.77 -4.89
N ARG A 87 7.64 -10.58 -3.99
CA ARG A 87 8.23 -11.88 -4.37
C ARG A 87 7.20 -12.84 -4.94
N GLY A 88 5.99 -12.88 -4.38
CA GLY A 88 4.89 -13.68 -4.94
C GLY A 88 4.55 -13.30 -6.38
N ARG A 89 4.55 -12.00 -6.70
CA ARG A 89 4.34 -11.51 -8.08
C ARG A 89 5.52 -11.80 -9.01
N GLU A 90 6.75 -11.77 -8.50
CA GLU A 90 7.97 -12.01 -9.30
C GLU A 90 8.19 -13.49 -9.62
N VAL A 91 7.78 -14.39 -8.71
CA VAL A 91 7.92 -15.85 -8.89
C VAL A 91 6.79 -16.42 -9.75
N ALA A 92 5.61 -15.82 -9.72
CA ALA A 92 4.48 -16.25 -10.54
C ALA A 92 4.64 -15.79 -12.00
N THR A 93 5.42 -16.54 -12.78
CA THR A 93 5.53 -16.38 -14.24
C THR A 93 4.38 -17.01 -15.01
N ASP A 94 3.67 -17.97 -14.41
CA ASP A 94 2.43 -18.55 -14.93
C ASP A 94 1.22 -17.85 -14.25
N PRO A 95 0.28 -17.28 -15.01
CA PRO A 95 -0.97 -16.71 -14.47
C PRO A 95 -1.74 -17.64 -13.52
N ALA A 96 -1.60 -18.96 -13.68
CA ALA A 96 -2.23 -19.96 -12.81
C ALA A 96 -1.54 -20.13 -11.43
N GLU A 97 -0.29 -19.70 -11.30
CA GLU A 97 0.51 -19.81 -10.06
C GLU A 97 0.54 -18.53 -9.24
N LEU A 98 -0.03 -17.43 -9.74
CA LEU A 98 -0.27 -16.25 -8.91
C LEU A 98 -1.17 -16.67 -7.74
N PRO A 99 -0.82 -16.30 -6.48
CA PRO A 99 -1.78 -16.38 -5.39
C PRO A 99 -2.97 -15.51 -5.81
N CYS A 100 -4.05 -16.15 -6.24
CA CYS A 100 -5.34 -15.50 -6.32
C CYS A 100 -5.66 -15.12 -4.88
N THR A 101 -5.34 -13.88 -4.49
CA THR A 101 -6.31 -13.16 -3.70
C THR A 101 -7.56 -13.17 -4.59
N VAL A 102 -8.40 -14.18 -4.39
CA VAL A 102 -9.82 -14.06 -4.68
C VAL A 102 -10.29 -12.97 -3.74
N LEU A 103 -10.00 -11.72 -4.12
CA LEU A 103 -11.00 -10.70 -3.96
C LEU A 103 -12.21 -11.31 -4.67
N ASP A 104 -13.33 -11.45 -3.98
CA ASP A 104 -14.61 -11.78 -4.59
C ASP A 104 -15.05 -10.60 -5.50
N ASP A 105 -14.16 -10.13 -6.37
CA ASP A 105 -14.29 -9.00 -7.29
C ASP A 105 -15.20 -9.33 -8.49
N ASP A 106 -15.69 -10.57 -8.56
CA ASP A 106 -16.55 -11.08 -9.62
C ASP A 106 -18.01 -11.27 -9.17
N THR A 107 -18.44 -10.54 -8.15
CA THR A 107 -19.87 -10.40 -7.86
C THR A 107 -20.56 -9.63 -9.01
N PRO A 108 -21.76 -10.05 -9.44
CA PRO A 108 -22.49 -9.37 -10.52
C PRO A 108 -22.73 -7.89 -10.20
N GLU A 109 -22.88 -7.54 -8.93
CA GLU A 109 -23.01 -6.17 -8.44
C GLU A 109 -21.76 -5.32 -8.70
N GLN A 110 -20.56 -5.90 -8.54
CA GLN A 110 -19.28 -5.22 -8.82
C GLN A 110 -19.10 -4.99 -10.32
N ARG A 111 -19.47 -5.97 -11.16
CA ARG A 111 -19.45 -5.86 -12.62
C ARG A 111 -20.41 -4.79 -13.13
N GLU A 112 -21.61 -4.74 -12.56
CA GLU A 112 -22.60 -3.71 -12.87
C GLU A 112 -22.10 -2.32 -12.43
N ALA A 113 -21.53 -2.20 -11.23
CA ALA A 113 -20.92 -0.96 -10.75
C ALA A 113 -19.76 -0.48 -11.64
N CYS A 114 -18.85 -1.38 -12.04
CA CYS A 114 -17.75 -1.08 -12.97
C CYS A 114 -18.28 -0.61 -14.33
N SER A 115 -19.30 -1.28 -14.89
CA SER A 115 -19.92 -0.87 -16.15
C SER A 115 -20.58 0.51 -16.08
N ALA A 116 -21.26 0.81 -14.97
CA ALA A 116 -21.88 2.12 -14.73
C ALA A 116 -20.81 3.22 -14.60
N LEU A 117 -19.68 2.90 -13.96
CA LEU A 117 -18.57 3.83 -13.77
C LEU A 117 -17.86 4.13 -15.11
N LEU A 118 -17.66 3.11 -15.95
CA LEU A 118 -17.14 3.26 -17.32
C LEU A 118 -18.08 4.11 -18.20
N ALA A 119 -19.38 3.83 -18.19
CA ALA A 119 -20.36 4.62 -18.94
C ALA A 119 -20.43 6.08 -18.46
N ARG A 120 -20.16 6.34 -17.18
CA ARG A 120 -20.06 7.71 -16.64
C ARG A 120 -18.79 8.42 -17.10
N LEU A 121 -17.67 7.71 -17.17
CA LEU A 121 -16.42 8.22 -17.73
C LEU A 121 -16.57 8.56 -19.22
N GLU A 122 -17.18 7.69 -20.02
CA GLU A 122 -17.40 7.92 -21.46
C GLU A 122 -18.26 9.16 -21.72
N ARG A 123 -19.36 9.33 -20.96
CA ARG A 123 -20.20 10.54 -21.06
C ARG A 123 -19.44 11.82 -20.66
N ALA A 124 -18.61 11.73 -19.62
CA ALA A 124 -17.81 12.86 -19.18
C ALA A 124 -16.71 13.22 -20.19
N GLU A 125 -16.08 12.21 -20.82
CA GLU A 125 -15.10 12.40 -21.91
C GLU A 125 -15.75 13.07 -23.12
N ALA A 126 -16.93 12.60 -23.55
CA ALA A 126 -17.67 13.15 -24.68
C ALA A 126 -18.10 14.62 -24.50
N GLY A 127 -18.37 15.04 -23.25
CA GLY A 127 -18.74 16.42 -22.92
C GLY A 127 -17.56 17.34 -22.58
N ALA A 128 -16.34 16.80 -22.46
CA ALA A 128 -15.18 17.55 -22.03
C ALA A 128 -14.40 18.15 -23.21
N ALA A 129 -13.84 19.34 -23.00
CA ALA A 129 -12.96 20.00 -23.96
C ALA A 129 -11.59 20.32 -23.35
N GLY A 130 -10.57 20.39 -24.22
CA GLY A 130 -9.23 20.84 -23.87
C GLY A 130 -8.53 19.96 -22.84
N VAL A 131 -7.98 20.60 -21.80
CA VAL A 131 -7.16 19.93 -20.77
C VAL A 131 -7.97 18.93 -19.95
N THR A 132 -9.27 19.16 -19.78
CA THR A 132 -10.15 18.24 -19.04
C THR A 132 -10.39 16.94 -19.84
N ALA A 133 -10.53 17.03 -21.17
CA ALA A 133 -10.63 15.87 -22.05
C ALA A 133 -9.35 15.02 -22.01
N LYS A 134 -8.17 15.68 -22.06
CA LYS A 134 -6.88 15.00 -21.87
C LYS A 134 -6.78 14.31 -20.51
N GLY A 135 -7.40 14.87 -19.48
CA GLY A 135 -7.49 14.24 -18.16
C GLY A 135 -8.34 12.98 -18.14
N PHE A 136 -9.46 12.95 -18.86
CA PHE A 136 -10.27 11.74 -19.02
C PHE A 136 -9.54 10.66 -19.82
N GLN A 137 -8.91 11.04 -20.92
CA GLN A 137 -8.08 10.13 -21.70
C GLN A 137 -6.91 9.57 -20.87
N ALA A 138 -6.25 10.39 -20.06
CA ALA A 138 -5.22 9.94 -19.13
C ALA A 138 -5.76 8.97 -18.08
N ILE A 139 -6.96 9.19 -17.52
CA ILE A 139 -7.61 8.24 -16.61
C ILE A 139 -7.81 6.88 -17.28
N ARG A 140 -8.27 6.85 -18.53
CA ARG A 140 -8.46 5.60 -19.29
C ARG A 140 -7.13 4.86 -19.52
N MET A 141 -6.09 5.59 -19.93
CA MET A 141 -4.76 5.00 -20.11
C MET A 141 -4.16 4.49 -18.79
N LEU A 142 -4.42 5.16 -17.67
CA LEU A 142 -4.04 4.64 -16.34
C LEU A 142 -4.76 3.31 -16.03
N MET A 143 -6.02 3.15 -16.45
CA MET A 143 -6.77 1.90 -16.29
C MET A 143 -6.20 0.76 -17.16
N ASP A 144 -5.70 1.11 -18.35
CA ASP A 144 -5.01 0.16 -19.25
C ASP A 144 -3.57 -0.17 -18.79
N GLY A 145 -3.13 0.38 -17.65
CA GLY A 145 -1.84 0.06 -17.02
C GLY A 145 -0.68 0.98 -17.39
N TYR A 146 -0.91 2.06 -18.15
CA TYR A 146 0.13 3.03 -18.46
C TYR A 146 0.49 3.87 -17.23
N THR A 147 1.74 4.30 -17.15
CA THR A 147 2.22 5.23 -16.11
C THR A 147 2.07 6.69 -16.53
N ASN A 148 2.00 7.63 -15.57
CA ASN A 148 1.99 9.07 -15.86
C ASN A 148 3.19 9.53 -16.70
N ARG A 149 4.33 8.81 -16.61
CA ARG A 149 5.52 9.08 -17.41
C ARG A 149 5.30 8.69 -18.88
N GLU A 150 4.83 7.48 -19.13
CA GLU A 150 4.55 6.98 -20.49
C GLU A 150 3.44 7.80 -21.16
N ILE A 151 2.40 8.16 -20.40
CA ILE A 151 1.35 9.07 -20.87
C ILE A 151 1.96 10.44 -21.23
N GLY A 152 2.80 11.00 -20.37
CA GLY A 152 3.50 12.25 -20.66
C GLY A 152 4.30 12.19 -21.96
N GLU A 153 5.08 11.11 -22.14
CA GLU A 153 5.86 10.85 -23.35
C GLU A 153 4.97 10.78 -24.60
N MET A 154 3.83 10.09 -24.54
CA MET A 154 2.86 10.00 -25.65
C MET A 154 2.23 11.35 -26.01
N PHE A 155 2.01 12.22 -25.03
CA PHE A 155 1.44 13.55 -25.24
C PHE A 155 2.48 14.66 -25.43
N GLY A 156 3.77 14.34 -25.41
CA GLY A 156 4.87 15.30 -25.53
C GLY A 156 4.94 16.30 -24.36
N VAL A 157 4.51 15.89 -23.16
CA VAL A 157 4.50 16.73 -21.96
C VAL A 157 5.17 16.03 -20.78
N PRO A 158 5.72 16.75 -19.79
CA PRO A 158 6.24 16.10 -18.60
C PRO A 158 5.12 15.52 -17.73
N ALA A 159 5.43 14.45 -16.99
CA ALA A 159 4.46 13.67 -16.20
C ALA A 159 3.64 14.50 -15.20
N ASN A 160 4.18 15.60 -14.68
CA ASN A 160 3.48 16.53 -13.80
C ASN A 160 2.24 17.18 -14.45
N HIS A 161 2.25 17.36 -15.78
CA HIS A 161 1.10 17.88 -16.52
C HIS A 161 -0.01 16.84 -16.56
N VAL A 162 0.32 15.57 -16.78
CA VAL A 162 -0.63 14.45 -16.74
C VAL A 162 -1.31 14.36 -15.37
N THR A 163 -0.54 14.46 -14.29
CA THR A 163 -1.09 14.49 -12.92
C THR A 163 -2.08 15.64 -12.73
N ALA A 164 -1.78 16.83 -13.24
CA ALA A 164 -2.66 17.98 -13.17
C ALA A 164 -3.96 17.79 -13.99
N TRP A 165 -3.86 17.16 -15.17
CA TRP A 165 -5.01 16.85 -16.02
C TRP A 165 -5.94 15.85 -15.34
N VAL A 166 -5.38 14.78 -14.77
CA VAL A 166 -6.13 13.76 -14.00
C VAL A 166 -6.82 14.39 -12.80
N SER A 167 -6.14 15.27 -12.05
CA SER A 167 -6.74 15.99 -10.92
C SER A 167 -7.95 16.83 -11.34
N ARG A 168 -7.83 17.56 -12.46
CA ARG A 168 -8.91 18.38 -13.02
C ARG A 168 -10.09 17.52 -13.51
N ALA A 169 -9.82 16.40 -14.18
CA ALA A 169 -10.86 15.48 -14.65
C ALA A 169 -11.62 14.83 -13.48
N ARG A 170 -10.92 14.41 -12.41
CA ARG A 170 -11.56 13.90 -11.19
C ARG A 170 -12.50 14.93 -10.55
N LYS A 171 -12.07 16.20 -10.49
CA LYS A 171 -12.90 17.29 -9.97
C LYS A 171 -14.15 17.51 -10.83
N ALA A 172 -14.04 17.37 -12.16
CA ALA A 172 -15.18 17.48 -13.06
C ALA A 172 -16.17 16.30 -12.91
N LEU A 173 -15.71 15.09 -12.58
CA LEU A 173 -16.57 13.95 -12.28
C LEU A 173 -17.35 14.10 -10.97
N GLY A 174 -16.74 14.71 -9.96
CA GLY A 174 -17.36 14.93 -8.65
C GLY A 174 -18.26 16.16 -8.58
N ALA A 175 -18.32 16.99 -9.63
CA ALA A 175 -19.17 18.19 -9.70
C ALA A 175 -20.48 17.96 -10.49
N SER A 176 -20.69 16.75 -11.02
CA SER A 176 -21.88 16.36 -11.81
C SER A 176 -22.95 15.66 -10.97
N GLU A 177 -23.03 15.98 -9.68
CA GLU A 177 -24.14 15.62 -8.77
C GLU A 177 -24.94 16.85 -8.36
#